data_AF-A0A950E412-F1
#
_entry.id   AF-A0A950E412-F1
#
_cell.length_a   1.000
_cell.length_b   1.000
_cell.length_c   1.000
_cell.angle_alpha   90.00
_cell.angle_beta   90.00
_cell.angle_gamma   90.00
#
_symmetry.space_group_name_H-M   'P 1'
#
loop_
_entity.id
_entity.type
_entity.pdbx_description
1 polymer ?
#
loop_
_entity_poly.entity_id
_entity_poly.type
_entity_poly.pdbx_seq_one_letter_code
_entity_poly.pdbx_strand_id
1 'polypeptide(L)'
;TERRRAVALAVHDREFEGLSIRQIADRLGRSPATVKAYFYDPTGEKARAIKARYVGVCRGCGAYTQPRNGKGDAYAYCKACHPGAIERRWTRERVLEAMGEWLDRYGRLPSSYDWSVTQARRRGGEALARLQAGRWPAASVVTNLFGTWGAARTAAAAGEPVPDERSLRPRTQPGARAASLERAVV
;
A
#
# COMPACT_ATOMS: atom_id res chain seq x y z
N THR A 1 -28.56 -1.03 -1.44
CA THR A 1 -27.19 -0.94 -0.90
C THR A 1 -27.05 0.33 -0.10
N GLU A 2 -26.15 0.37 0.89
CA GLU A 2 -25.89 1.54 1.74
C GLU A 2 -25.62 2.81 0.91
N ARG A 3 -24.80 2.72 -0.14
CA ARG A 3 -24.50 3.82 -1.06
C ARG A 3 -25.75 4.41 -1.71
N ARG A 4 -26.67 3.57 -2.20
CA ARG A 4 -27.90 4.04 -2.87
C ARG A 4 -28.76 4.89 -1.92
N ARG A 5 -28.86 4.48 -0.65
CA ARG A 5 -29.58 5.25 0.39
C ARG A 5 -28.89 6.58 0.68
N ALA A 6 -27.56 6.57 0.86
CA ALA A 6 -26.79 7.78 1.12
C ALA A 6 -26.84 8.79 -0.04
N VAL A 7 -26.85 8.31 -1.29
CA VAL A 7 -27.04 9.14 -2.48
C VAL A 7 -28.43 9.77 -2.50
N ALA A 8 -29.48 8.98 -2.24
CA ALA A 8 -30.85 9.49 -2.24
C ALA A 8 -31.04 10.60 -1.18
N LEU A 9 -30.49 10.40 0.03
CA LEU A 9 -30.50 11.42 1.08
C LEU A 9 -29.71 12.67 0.67
N ALA A 10 -28.52 12.51 0.10
CA ALA A 10 -27.72 13.65 -0.36
C ALA A 10 -28.43 14.46 -1.46
N VAL A 11 -29.15 13.79 -2.38
CA VAL A 11 -29.96 14.46 -3.41
C VAL A 11 -31.12 15.20 -2.79
N HIS A 12 -31.87 14.56 -1.88
CA HIS A 12 -32.98 15.18 -1.17
C HIS A 12 -32.53 16.45 -0.42
N ASP A 13 -31.49 16.33 0.39
CA ASP A 13 -30.94 17.44 1.19
C ASP A 13 -30.45 18.60 0.30
N ARG A 14 -29.96 18.29 -0.90
CA ARG A 14 -29.46 19.29 -1.84
C ARG A 14 -30.58 20.02 -2.58
N GLU A 15 -31.58 19.28 -3.05
CA GLU A 15 -32.63 19.80 -3.93
C GLU A 15 -33.80 20.41 -3.16
N PHE A 16 -34.21 19.79 -2.06
CA PHE A 16 -35.40 20.20 -1.30
C PHE A 16 -35.06 21.01 -0.06
N GLU A 17 -33.96 20.70 0.62
CA GLU A 17 -33.54 21.44 1.81
C GLU A 17 -32.48 22.54 1.51
N GLY A 18 -31.99 22.61 0.27
CA GLY A 18 -31.03 23.63 -0.17
C GLY A 18 -29.65 23.55 0.52
N LEU A 19 -29.32 22.43 1.16
CA LEU A 19 -28.12 22.31 1.96
C LEU A 19 -26.84 22.33 1.11
N SER A 20 -25.78 22.92 1.66
CA SER A 20 -24.44 22.89 1.07
C SER A 20 -23.81 21.50 1.18
N ILE A 21 -22.82 21.20 0.32
CA ILE A 21 -22.06 19.93 0.36
C ILE A 21 -21.48 19.67 1.76
N ARG A 22 -21.05 20.72 2.47
CA ARG A 22 -20.48 20.60 3.81
C ARG A 22 -21.55 20.20 4.84
N GLN A 23 -22.71 20.85 4.82
CA GLN A 23 -23.82 20.50 5.72
C GLN A 23 -24.35 19.09 5.48
N ILE A 24 -24.44 18.67 4.21
CA ILE A 24 -24.80 17.28 3.85
C ILE A 24 -23.74 16.30 4.35
N ALA A 25 -22.46 16.64 4.23
CA ALA A 25 -21.36 15.82 4.72
C ALA A 25 -21.41 15.63 6.24
N ASP A 26 -21.62 16.71 6.98
CA ASP A 26 -21.76 16.69 8.44
C ASP A 26 -22.99 15.86 8.85
N ARG A 27 -24.15 16.06 8.21
CA ARG A 27 -25.38 15.32 8.48
C ARG A 27 -25.27 13.82 8.19
N LEU A 28 -24.60 13.45 7.10
CA LEU A 28 -24.40 12.05 6.73
C LEU A 28 -23.21 11.38 7.44
N GLY A 29 -22.44 12.13 8.24
CA GLY A 29 -21.21 11.62 8.86
C GLY A 29 -20.15 11.19 7.84
N ARG A 30 -20.03 11.92 6.71
CA ARG A 30 -19.13 11.62 5.59
C ARG A 30 -18.20 12.79 5.30
N SER A 31 -17.16 12.57 4.50
CA SER A 31 -16.32 13.68 4.03
C SER A 31 -17.02 14.47 2.90
N PRO A 32 -16.77 15.79 2.77
CA PRO A 32 -17.28 16.59 1.66
C PRO A 32 -16.93 16.01 0.28
N ALA A 33 -15.74 15.42 0.15
CA ALA A 33 -15.32 14.74 -1.09
C ALA A 33 -16.21 13.53 -1.42
N THR A 34 -16.64 12.78 -0.41
CA THR A 34 -17.53 11.62 -0.59
C THR A 34 -18.92 12.07 -1.04
N VAL A 35 -19.47 13.12 -0.43
CA VAL A 35 -20.74 13.71 -0.84
C VAL A 35 -20.66 14.26 -2.27
N LYS A 36 -19.59 14.97 -2.61
CA LYS A 36 -19.33 15.41 -3.99
C LYS A 36 -19.32 14.24 -4.98
N ALA A 37 -18.75 13.10 -4.59
CA ALA A 37 -18.73 11.90 -5.40
C ALA A 37 -20.11 11.24 -5.57
N TYR A 38 -21.05 11.42 -4.63
CA TYR A 38 -22.44 10.95 -4.81
C TYR A 38 -23.13 11.68 -5.96
N PHE A 39 -22.88 12.97 -6.15
CA PHE A 39 -23.46 13.72 -7.27
C PHE A 39 -22.77 13.42 -8.60
N TYR A 40 -21.46 13.16 -8.60
CA TYR A 40 -20.68 12.91 -9.83
C TYR A 40 -20.71 11.45 -10.33
N ASP A 41 -20.73 10.49 -9.40
CA ASP A 41 -20.75 9.05 -9.68
C ASP A 41 -21.69 8.35 -8.66
N PRO A 42 -23.02 8.54 -8.77
CA PRO A 42 -23.98 8.08 -7.77
C PRO A 42 -23.88 6.57 -7.51
N THR A 43 -23.73 5.77 -8.57
CA THR A 43 -23.62 4.32 -8.48
C THR A 43 -22.24 3.86 -7.99
N GLY A 44 -21.21 4.71 -8.11
CA GLY A 44 -19.81 4.35 -7.84
C GLY A 44 -19.20 3.47 -8.94
N GLU A 45 -19.86 3.34 -10.10
CA GLU A 45 -19.41 2.48 -11.19
C GLU A 45 -18.15 3.01 -11.84
N LYS A 46 -18.03 4.33 -12.01
CA LYS A 46 -16.81 4.93 -12.56
C LYS A 46 -15.63 4.67 -11.65
N ALA A 47 -15.79 4.87 -10.34
CA ALA A 47 -14.76 4.58 -9.36
C ALA A 47 -14.37 3.10 -9.34
N ARG A 48 -15.36 2.18 -9.41
CA ARG A 48 -15.12 0.73 -9.51
C ARG A 48 -14.39 0.36 -10.80
N ALA A 49 -14.80 0.90 -11.93
CA ALA A 49 -14.17 0.66 -13.23
C ALA A 49 -12.72 1.17 -13.26
N ILE A 50 -12.43 2.33 -12.67
CA ILE A 50 -11.06 2.83 -12.53
C ILE A 50 -10.22 1.88 -11.68
N LYS A 51 -10.72 1.44 -10.52
CA LYS A 51 -10.00 0.49 -9.65
C LYS A 51 -9.81 -0.88 -10.30
N ALA A 52 -10.76 -1.33 -11.11
CA ALA A 52 -10.64 -2.56 -11.87
C ALA A 52 -9.47 -2.52 -12.87
N ARG A 53 -9.08 -1.33 -13.36
CA ARG A 53 -7.87 -1.17 -14.19
C ARG A 53 -6.57 -1.32 -13.41
N TYR A 54 -6.62 -1.35 -12.07
CA TYR A 54 -5.43 -1.49 -11.23
C TYR A 54 -5.21 -2.93 -10.77
N VAL A 55 -6.19 -3.82 -10.94
CA VAL A 55 -6.00 -5.24 -10.67
C VAL A 55 -5.34 -5.92 -11.87
N GLY A 56 -4.42 -6.84 -11.59
CA GLY A 56 -3.82 -7.70 -12.60
C GLY A 56 -4.51 -9.06 -12.63
N VAL A 57 -3.99 -9.95 -13.47
CA VAL A 57 -4.40 -11.36 -13.54
C VAL A 57 -3.23 -12.22 -13.12
N CYS A 58 -3.49 -13.17 -12.22
CA CYS A 58 -2.48 -14.08 -11.72
C CYS A 58 -2.02 -15.02 -12.83
N ARG A 59 -0.71 -15.08 -13.08
CA ARG A 59 -0.14 -16.00 -14.07
C ARG A 59 -0.26 -17.49 -13.71
N GLY A 60 -0.52 -17.82 -12.44
CA GLY A 60 -0.65 -19.20 -11.96
C GLY A 60 -2.07 -19.75 -12.04
N CYS A 61 -3.07 -18.98 -11.56
CA CYS A 61 -4.45 -19.46 -11.46
C CYS A 61 -5.50 -18.58 -12.16
N GLY A 62 -5.11 -17.49 -12.81
CA GLY A 62 -6.03 -16.57 -13.48
C GLY A 62 -6.88 -15.69 -12.55
N ALA A 63 -6.78 -15.84 -11.23
CA ALA A 63 -7.48 -14.97 -10.28
C ALA A 63 -6.97 -13.52 -10.33
N TYR A 64 -7.83 -12.57 -9.95
CA TYR A 64 -7.43 -11.16 -9.84
C TYR A 64 -6.32 -10.97 -8.80
N THR A 65 -5.33 -10.14 -9.14
CA THR A 65 -4.24 -9.77 -8.24
C THR A 65 -4.45 -8.40 -7.63
N GLN A 66 -3.87 -8.21 -6.45
CA GLN A 66 -3.93 -6.93 -5.76
C GLN A 66 -3.06 -5.90 -6.48
N PRO A 67 -3.47 -4.62 -6.49
CA PRO A 67 -2.57 -3.53 -6.86
C PRO A 67 -1.42 -3.43 -5.84
N ARG A 68 -0.22 -3.09 -6.32
CA ARG A 68 0.99 -2.90 -5.53
C ARG A 68 1.30 -1.41 -5.32
N ASN A 69 1.48 -0.62 -6.38
CA ASN A 69 1.70 0.83 -6.29
C ASN A 69 0.90 1.61 -7.36
N GLY A 70 -0.41 1.69 -7.19
CA GLY A 70 -1.26 2.48 -8.07
C GLY A 70 -1.39 1.90 -9.48
N LYS A 71 -1.60 2.77 -10.46
CA LYS A 71 -1.99 2.37 -11.82
C LYS A 71 -0.88 1.56 -12.51
N GLY A 72 -1.22 0.35 -12.95
CA GLY A 72 -0.35 -0.50 -13.78
C GLY A 72 0.70 -1.31 -13.01
N ASP A 73 0.82 -1.14 -11.70
CA ASP A 73 1.72 -1.94 -10.85
C ASP A 73 0.89 -2.92 -10.03
N ALA A 74 0.40 -4.00 -10.65
CA ALA A 74 -0.28 -5.11 -9.96
C ALA A 74 0.66 -6.30 -9.79
N TYR A 75 0.46 -7.13 -8.77
CA TYR A 75 1.27 -8.33 -8.61
C TYR A 75 1.06 -9.31 -9.77
N ALA A 76 2.13 -9.97 -10.22
CA ALA A 76 2.05 -11.01 -11.26
C ALA A 76 1.40 -12.31 -10.76
N TYR A 77 1.39 -12.53 -9.44
CA TYR A 77 0.81 -13.70 -8.78
C TYR A 77 -0.08 -13.28 -7.62
N CYS A 78 -1.13 -14.06 -7.33
CA CYS A 78 -1.94 -13.87 -6.14
C CYS A 78 -1.23 -14.43 -4.89
N LYS A 79 -1.66 -13.99 -3.70
CA LYS A 79 -1.14 -14.49 -2.41
C LYS A 79 -1.24 -16.01 -2.25
N ALA A 80 -2.27 -16.62 -2.83
CA ALA A 80 -2.45 -18.07 -2.75
C ALA A 80 -1.42 -18.82 -3.60
N CYS A 81 -1.20 -18.41 -4.85
CA CYS A 81 -0.23 -19.04 -5.73
C CYS A 81 1.22 -18.72 -5.35
N HIS A 82 1.49 -17.54 -4.82
CA HIS A 82 2.83 -17.14 -4.42
C HIS A 82 2.78 -16.25 -3.16
N PRO A 83 2.74 -16.84 -1.96
CA PRO A 83 2.70 -16.10 -0.70
C PRO A 83 3.86 -15.09 -0.58
N GLY A 84 5.05 -15.47 -1.05
CA GLY A 84 6.23 -14.61 -1.09
C GLY A 84 6.16 -13.42 -2.06
N ALA A 85 5.21 -13.41 -3.01
CA ALA A 85 5.14 -12.34 -4.01
C ALA A 85 4.63 -11.03 -3.41
N ILE A 86 3.95 -11.09 -2.26
CA ILE A 86 3.38 -9.95 -1.56
C ILE A 86 4.13 -9.67 -0.25
N GLU A 87 5.28 -10.31 -0.01
CA GLU A 87 6.12 -9.97 1.14
C GLU A 87 6.56 -8.52 1.04
N ARG A 88 6.50 -7.81 2.18
CA ARG A 88 6.94 -6.43 2.26
C ARG A 88 8.45 -6.39 2.10
N ARG A 89 8.91 -6.03 0.90
CA ARG A 89 10.33 -5.85 0.62
C ARG A 89 11.01 -4.88 1.58
N TRP A 90 10.29 -3.86 2.04
CA TRP A 90 10.81 -2.86 2.96
C TRP A 90 10.18 -3.03 4.33
N THR A 91 11.01 -3.43 5.29
CA THR A 91 10.73 -3.43 6.72
C THR A 91 11.38 -2.19 7.37
N ARG A 92 11.15 -1.96 8.67
CA ARG A 92 11.82 -0.84 9.37
C ARG A 92 13.33 -1.01 9.30
N GLU A 93 13.80 -2.22 9.56
CA GLU A 93 15.20 -2.62 9.62
C GLU A 93 15.89 -2.39 8.27
N ARG A 94 15.29 -2.84 7.17
CA ARG A 94 15.83 -2.59 5.82
C ARG A 94 15.87 -1.11 5.46
N VAL A 95 14.91 -0.32 5.94
CA VAL A 95 14.94 1.13 5.74
C VAL A 95 16.10 1.76 6.52
N LEU A 96 16.36 1.33 7.75
CA LEU A 96 17.50 1.81 8.54
C LEU A 96 18.83 1.43 7.88
N GLU A 97 18.96 0.19 7.39
CA GLU A 97 20.12 -0.27 6.61
C GLU A 97 20.36 0.61 5.37
N ALA A 98 19.30 0.89 4.60
CA ALA A 98 19.40 1.77 3.44
C ALA A 98 19.75 3.22 3.80
N MET A 99 19.32 3.71 4.96
CA MET A 99 19.72 5.03 5.46
C MET A 99 21.20 5.06 5.86
N GLY A 100 21.71 3.97 6.43
CA GLY A 100 23.14 3.78 6.71
C GLY A 100 23.97 3.76 5.43
N GLU A 101 23.61 2.93 4.45
CA GLU A 101 24.31 2.88 3.14
C GLU A 101 24.33 4.25 2.46
N TRP A 102 23.22 5.00 2.54
CA TRP A 102 23.15 6.35 2.01
C TRP A 102 24.09 7.32 2.76
N LEU A 103 24.14 7.24 4.10
CA LEU A 103 25.03 8.04 4.93
C LEU A 103 26.49 7.76 4.58
N ASP A 104 26.87 6.49 4.46
CA ASP A 104 28.23 6.06 4.10
C ASP A 104 28.64 6.60 2.73
N ARG A 105 27.71 6.58 1.76
CA ARG A 105 28.00 7.00 0.39
C ARG A 105 28.02 8.52 0.20
N TYR A 106 27.18 9.26 0.92
CA TYR A 106 26.93 10.69 0.65
C TYR A 106 27.14 11.61 1.85
N GLY A 107 27.63 11.09 2.97
CA GLY A 107 28.05 11.84 4.16
C GLY A 107 26.91 12.47 4.97
N ARG A 108 25.65 12.24 4.60
CA ARG A 108 24.48 12.69 5.36
C ARG A 108 23.35 11.69 5.26
N LEU A 109 22.49 11.61 6.29
CA LEU A 109 21.24 10.87 6.19
C LEU A 109 20.33 11.43 5.08
N PRO A 110 19.57 10.57 4.37
CA PRO A 110 18.70 11.01 3.29
C PRO A 110 17.52 11.83 3.81
N SER A 111 17.05 12.75 2.97
CA SER A 111 15.78 13.47 3.13
C SER A 111 14.67 12.83 2.29
N SER A 112 13.43 13.26 2.54
CA SER A 112 12.28 12.86 1.70
C SER A 112 12.43 13.25 0.22
N TYR A 113 13.21 14.29 -0.07
CA TYR A 113 13.51 14.71 -1.43
C TYR A 113 14.52 13.80 -2.11
N ASP A 114 15.51 13.30 -1.36
CA ASP A 114 16.56 12.42 -1.88
C ASP A 114 15.98 11.08 -2.36
N TRP A 115 14.94 10.56 -1.68
CA TRP A 115 14.26 9.30 -2.02
C TRP A 115 12.90 9.48 -2.74
N SER A 116 12.66 10.66 -3.31
CA SER A 116 11.47 10.94 -4.10
C SER A 116 11.77 10.90 -5.59
N VAL A 117 11.21 9.91 -6.30
CA VAL A 117 11.34 9.78 -7.76
C VAL A 117 10.88 11.05 -8.49
N THR A 118 9.76 11.62 -8.08
CA THR A 118 9.21 12.83 -8.69
C THR A 118 10.16 14.02 -8.50
N GLN A 119 10.68 14.22 -7.29
CA GLN A 119 11.57 15.36 -7.02
C GLN A 119 12.94 15.17 -7.67
N ALA A 120 13.47 13.95 -7.67
CA ALA A 120 14.73 13.62 -8.35
C ALA A 120 14.63 13.85 -9.86
N ARG A 121 13.55 13.42 -10.52
CA ARG A 121 13.32 13.67 -11.95
C ARG A 121 13.18 15.16 -12.25
N ARG A 122 12.48 15.92 -11.40
CA ARG A 122 12.29 17.36 -11.58
C ARG A 122 13.61 18.13 -11.47
N ARG A 123 14.49 17.74 -10.54
CA ARG A 123 15.80 18.38 -10.32
C ARG A 123 16.88 17.90 -11.29
N GLY A 124 16.77 16.66 -11.76
CA GLY A 124 17.75 16.04 -12.66
C GLY A 124 19.13 15.92 -12.03
N GLY A 125 20.14 15.78 -12.89
CA GLY A 125 21.56 15.81 -12.52
C GLY A 125 21.92 14.87 -11.38
N GLU A 126 22.66 15.40 -10.40
CA GLU A 126 23.17 14.63 -9.28
C GLU A 126 22.06 14.01 -8.42
N ALA A 127 20.92 14.69 -8.26
CA ALA A 127 19.79 14.16 -7.48
C ALA A 127 19.22 12.89 -8.11
N LEU A 128 19.10 12.88 -9.45
CA LEU A 128 18.65 11.70 -10.17
C LEU A 128 19.71 10.59 -10.16
N ALA A 129 20.97 10.94 -10.34
CA ALA A 129 22.09 10.00 -10.32
C ALA A 129 22.19 9.28 -8.95
N ARG A 130 22.12 10.01 -7.84
CA ARG A 130 22.13 9.44 -6.47
C ARG A 130 20.94 8.50 -6.24
N LEU A 131 19.75 8.87 -6.70
CA LEU A 131 18.57 8.02 -6.58
C LEU A 131 18.71 6.71 -7.40
N GLN A 132 19.36 6.78 -8.57
CA GLN A 132 19.56 5.61 -9.45
C GLN A 132 20.73 4.71 -9.02
N ALA A 133 21.70 5.25 -8.27
CA ALA A 133 22.91 4.54 -7.83
C ALA A 133 22.67 3.47 -6.75
N GLY A 134 21.45 3.31 -6.25
CA GLY A 134 21.14 2.32 -5.22
C GLY A 134 19.68 1.90 -5.21
N ARG A 135 19.37 0.98 -4.31
CA ARG A 135 18.01 0.45 -4.13
C ARG A 135 17.38 1.14 -2.93
N TRP A 136 16.94 2.38 -3.11
CA TRP A 136 16.32 3.15 -2.04
C TRP A 136 14.81 2.89 -1.93
N PRO A 137 14.22 2.88 -0.72
CA PRO A 137 12.77 2.82 -0.58
C PRO A 137 12.13 4.10 -1.11
N ALA A 138 10.91 4.00 -1.63
CA ALA A 138 10.15 5.19 -1.98
C ALA A 138 9.86 6.02 -0.73
N ALA A 139 9.83 7.35 -0.84
CA ALA A 139 9.65 8.19 0.33
C ALA A 139 8.38 7.93 1.15
N SER A 140 7.30 7.49 0.50
CA SER A 140 6.06 7.07 1.16
C SER A 140 6.21 5.82 2.02
N VAL A 141 7.12 4.90 1.67
CA VAL A 141 7.42 3.71 2.47
C VAL A 141 7.99 4.11 3.83
N VAL A 142 8.91 5.09 3.86
CA VAL A 142 9.47 5.63 5.11
C VAL A 142 8.37 6.26 5.96
N THR A 143 7.53 7.12 5.37
CA THR A 143 6.40 7.73 6.08
C THR A 143 5.43 6.68 6.63
N ASN A 144 5.10 5.62 5.88
CA ASN A 144 4.21 4.57 6.34
C ASN A 144 4.78 3.74 7.49
N LEU A 145 6.09 3.51 7.50
CA LEU A 145 6.74 2.68 8.52
C LEU A 145 7.09 3.47 9.79
N PHE A 146 7.47 4.74 9.68
CA PHE A 146 7.98 5.54 10.80
C PHE A 146 7.06 6.71 11.19
N GLY A 147 5.98 6.94 10.45
CA GLY A 147 5.10 8.10 10.61
C GLY A 147 5.72 9.39 10.06
N THR A 148 6.96 9.69 10.44
CA THR A 148 7.69 10.88 9.99
C THR A 148 9.13 10.56 9.58
N TRP A 149 9.67 11.42 8.71
CA TRP A 149 11.08 11.35 8.32
C TRP A 149 12.05 11.71 9.46
N GLY A 150 11.62 12.58 10.37
CA GLY A 150 12.38 12.89 11.58
C GLY A 150 12.58 11.65 12.43
N ALA A 151 11.50 10.92 12.73
CA ALA A 151 11.56 9.68 13.50
C ALA A 151 12.47 8.63 12.85
N ALA A 152 12.37 8.43 11.53
CA ALA A 152 13.23 7.50 10.81
C ALA A 152 14.71 7.87 10.90
N ARG A 153 15.05 9.16 10.74
CA ARG A 153 16.44 9.65 10.85
C ARG A 153 16.98 9.55 12.27
N THR A 154 16.15 9.82 13.28
CA THR A 154 16.53 9.61 14.69
C THR A 154 16.83 8.14 14.97
N ALA A 155 15.98 7.22 14.50
CA ALA A 155 16.21 5.78 14.66
C ALA A 155 17.48 5.32 13.93
N ALA A 156 17.72 5.82 12.70
CA ALA A 156 18.93 5.50 11.95
C ALA A 156 20.20 6.02 12.63
N ALA A 157 20.15 7.24 13.20
CA ALA A 157 21.26 7.82 13.95
C ALA A 157 21.53 7.09 15.28
N ALA A 158 20.50 6.53 15.91
CA ALA A 158 20.61 5.78 17.16
C ALA A 158 21.20 4.37 16.98
N GLY A 159 21.25 3.85 15.75
CA GLY A 159 21.83 2.54 15.46
C GLY A 159 21.09 1.37 16.14
N GLU A 160 19.75 1.41 16.20
CA GLU A 160 18.96 0.32 16.80
C GLU A 160 19.39 -1.05 16.22
N PRO A 161 19.82 -2.01 17.07
CA PRO A 161 20.41 -3.26 16.60
C PRO A 161 19.37 -4.20 16.00
N VAL A 162 19.80 -4.91 14.96
CA VAL A 162 19.02 -5.86 14.15
C VAL A 162 18.95 -7.23 14.84
N PRO A 163 17.77 -7.75 15.23
CA PRO A 163 17.61 -9.18 15.44
C PRO A 163 17.51 -9.87 14.07
N ASP A 164 18.30 -10.92 13.86
CA ASP A 164 18.23 -11.76 12.66
C ASP A 164 16.85 -12.44 12.53
N GLU A 165 16.02 -11.97 11.60
CA GLU A 165 14.70 -12.53 11.28
C GLU A 165 14.76 -14.01 10.83
N ARG A 166 15.93 -14.56 10.48
CA ARG A 166 16.08 -15.98 10.14
C ARG A 166 16.06 -16.91 11.36
N SER A 167 16.33 -16.40 12.57
CA SER A 167 16.35 -17.20 13.79
C SER A 167 14.98 -17.37 14.45
N LEU A 168 13.96 -16.62 14.02
CA LEU A 168 12.63 -16.58 14.67
C LEU A 168 11.50 -17.24 13.89
N ARG A 169 11.76 -17.83 12.71
CA ARG A 169 10.72 -18.59 11.99
C ARG A 169 10.66 -20.03 12.51
N PRO A 170 9.59 -20.45 13.24
CA PRO A 170 9.39 -21.87 13.53
C PRO A 170 9.23 -22.62 12.21
N ARG A 171 10.01 -23.70 12.06
CA ARG A 171 9.98 -24.62 10.93
C ARG A 171 8.59 -25.27 10.88
N THR A 172 7.69 -24.73 10.06
CA THR A 172 6.37 -25.37 9.84
C THR A 172 6.60 -26.66 9.08
N GLN A 173 6.42 -27.81 9.73
CA GLN A 173 6.44 -29.11 9.06
C GLN A 173 5.23 -29.20 8.11
N PRO A 174 5.39 -29.62 6.85
CA PRO A 174 4.26 -29.94 5.98
C PRO A 174 3.51 -31.17 6.51
N GLY A 175 2.18 -31.09 6.44
CA GLY A 175 1.25 -32.00 7.10
C GLY A 175 1.42 -33.48 6.73
N ALA A 176 1.28 -34.32 7.74
CA ALA A 176 1.07 -35.75 7.58
C ALA A 176 -0.19 -35.99 6.73
N ARG A 177 -0.01 -36.79 5.68
CA ARG A 177 -1.06 -37.25 4.76
C ARG A 177 -2.17 -37.96 5.51
N ALA A 178 -3.41 -37.67 5.09
CA ALA A 178 -4.57 -38.50 5.35
C ALA A 178 -4.30 -39.93 4.85
N ALA A 179 -4.44 -40.91 5.74
CA ALA A 179 -4.61 -42.31 5.38
C ALA A 179 -6.10 -42.65 5.55
N SER A 180 -6.80 -42.71 4.41
CA SER A 180 -8.04 -43.46 4.29
C SER A 180 -7.75 -44.94 4.51
N LEU A 181 -8.60 -45.63 5.28
CA LEU A 181 -8.81 -47.07 5.18
C LEU A 181 -10.30 -47.35 5.39
N GLU A 182 -10.92 -47.82 4.31
CA GLU A 182 -12.21 -48.49 4.28
C GLU A 182 -12.14 -49.88 4.94
N ARG A 183 -13.27 -50.32 5.53
CA ARG A 183 -13.86 -51.70 5.58
C ARG A 183 -14.96 -51.69 6.66
N ALA A 184 -16.26 -51.80 6.36
CA ALA A 184 -17.05 -52.95 5.87
C ALA A 184 -17.31 -54.06 6.91
N VAL A 185 -18.60 -54.44 7.04
CA VAL A 185 -19.20 -55.64 7.69
C VAL A 185 -19.32 -55.53 9.23
N VAL A 186 -20.48 -55.66 9.89
CA VAL A 186 -21.68 -56.53 9.74
C VAL A 186 -22.97 -55.72 9.89
#